data_AF-A0AAV5C8Y4-F1
#
_entry.id   AF-A0AAV5C8Y4-F1
#
_cell.length_a   1.000
_cell.length_b   1.000
_cell.length_c   1.000
_cell.angle_alpha   90.00
_cell.angle_beta   90.00
_cell.angle_gamma   90.00
#
_symmetry.space_group_name_H-M   'P 1'
#
loop_
_entity.id
_entity.type
_entity.pdbx_description
1 polymer ?
#
loop_
_entity_poly.entity_id
_entity_poly.type
_entity_poly.pdbx_seq_one_letter_code
_entity_poly.pdbx_strand_id
1 'polypeptide(L)'
;MSSWDDDDESASASASAATTDVELLKRAWRNEKAAPEVLRFDKDLVDRVREQIQLLEETLDDFADSGVDDLVVSLYQMDLDRTLFLLRSYLRLRLQKIEKYTMHISRSQDLKDRLSEQEQKFAKSCGEIMEKHLKQSVLSKLPYGYGDEFVTKQSLSSTEDDMTLVIEILHICMNCGPENGLYSLPTISSEHPDLICLFRHSVPEPQLDTFVFCKTKSDVGAFQLDDIGEEVVDLVADDLYVLRYKSIKGLVEGGRIDLI
;
A
#
# COMPACT_ATOMS: atom_id res chain seq x y z
N MET A 1 48.34 -39.97 -11.97
CA MET A 1 48.06 -39.35 -10.66
C MET A 1 48.51 -37.91 -10.77
N SER A 2 47.58 -37.05 -11.18
CA SER A 2 47.84 -35.63 -11.32
C SER A 2 46.97 -34.94 -10.28
N SER A 3 47.64 -34.19 -9.42
CA SER A 3 47.10 -33.25 -8.44
C SER A 3 46.14 -32.29 -9.12
N TRP A 4 44.94 -32.16 -8.58
CA TRP A 4 44.03 -31.06 -8.90
C TRP A 4 43.99 -30.23 -7.62
N ASP A 5 44.70 -29.11 -7.65
CA ASP A 5 44.66 -28.09 -6.61
C ASP A 5 43.29 -27.39 -6.68
N ASP A 6 42.63 -27.33 -5.52
CA ASP A 6 41.43 -26.55 -5.27
C ASP A 6 41.80 -25.06 -5.24
N ASP A 7 41.50 -24.34 -6.33
CA ASP A 7 41.47 -22.88 -6.38
C ASP A 7 40.13 -22.44 -7.00
N ASP A 8 39.07 -22.41 -6.20
CA ASP A 8 37.77 -21.85 -6.60
C ASP A 8 37.10 -21.09 -5.44
N GLU A 9 37.90 -20.28 -4.73
CA GLU A 9 37.42 -19.39 -3.65
C GLU A 9 37.77 -17.93 -3.95
N SER A 10 37.29 -17.38 -5.08
CA SER A 10 37.37 -15.92 -5.32
C SER A 10 36.31 -15.35 -6.28
N ALA A 11 35.06 -15.82 -6.25
CA ALA A 11 33.99 -15.31 -7.11
C ALA A 11 32.88 -14.50 -6.41
N SER A 12 33.04 -14.09 -5.14
CA SER A 12 32.00 -13.35 -4.40
C SER A 12 32.30 -11.86 -4.13
N ALA A 13 33.40 -11.31 -4.65
CA ALA A 13 33.88 -9.97 -4.24
C ALA A 13 33.68 -8.85 -5.28
N SER A 14 32.61 -8.86 -6.08
CA SER A 14 32.34 -7.78 -7.06
C SER A 14 30.86 -7.49 -7.30
N ALA A 15 30.10 -7.27 -6.22
CA ALA A 15 28.67 -6.90 -6.27
C ALA A 15 28.35 -5.51 -5.68
N SER A 16 29.29 -4.57 -5.67
CA SER A 16 28.99 -3.15 -5.39
C SER A 16 28.88 -2.33 -6.69
N ALA A 17 28.13 -2.84 -7.66
CA ALA A 17 27.72 -2.04 -8.82
C ALA A 17 26.91 -0.85 -8.29
N ALA A 18 27.19 0.36 -8.77
CA ALA A 18 26.37 1.53 -8.47
C ALA A 18 24.92 1.20 -8.85
N THR A 19 24.03 1.10 -7.86
CA THR A 19 22.63 0.73 -8.09
C THR A 19 21.99 1.79 -8.96
N THR A 20 21.53 1.40 -10.14
CA THR A 20 20.86 2.33 -11.06
C THR A 20 19.52 2.77 -10.48
N ASP A 21 19.03 3.97 -10.84
CA ASP A 21 17.70 4.42 -10.40
C ASP A 21 16.59 3.45 -10.89
N VAL A 22 16.79 2.79 -12.03
CA VAL A 22 15.88 1.75 -12.54
C VAL A 22 15.85 0.52 -11.61
N GLU A 23 16.99 0.09 -11.06
CA GLU A 23 17.04 -1.02 -10.09
C GLU A 23 16.41 -0.63 -8.75
N LEU A 24 16.62 0.60 -8.30
CA LEU A 24 15.96 1.15 -7.11
C LEU A 24 14.44 1.21 -7.32
N LEU A 25 13.98 1.62 -8.50
CA LEU A 25 12.54 1.63 -8.83
C LEU A 25 11.97 0.20 -8.91
N LYS A 26 12.70 -0.76 -9.50
CA LYS A 26 12.28 -2.18 -9.51
C LYS A 26 12.11 -2.72 -8.10
N ARG A 27 13.03 -2.37 -7.19
CA ARG A 27 12.96 -2.73 -5.77
C ARG A 27 11.75 -2.09 -5.10
N ALA A 28 11.58 -0.78 -5.22
CA ALA A 28 10.42 -0.07 -4.67
C ALA A 28 9.10 -0.64 -5.17
N TRP A 29 9.02 -0.98 -6.47
CA TRP A 29 7.88 -1.64 -7.09
C TRP A 29 7.58 -3.02 -6.50
N ARG A 30 8.58 -3.88 -6.30
CA ARG A 30 8.38 -5.20 -5.65
C ARG A 30 7.89 -5.04 -4.23
N ASN A 31 8.53 -4.15 -3.46
CA ASN A 31 8.16 -3.90 -2.07
C ASN A 31 6.73 -3.38 -1.97
N GLU A 32 6.36 -2.42 -2.83
CA GLU A 32 4.99 -1.92 -2.88
C GLU A 32 4.02 -3.03 -3.31
N LYS A 33 4.34 -3.88 -4.28
CA LYS A 33 3.44 -4.94 -4.72
C LYS A 33 3.17 -5.98 -3.63
N ALA A 34 4.17 -6.35 -2.84
CA ALA A 34 4.08 -7.39 -1.83
C ALA A 34 3.58 -6.88 -0.45
N ALA A 35 3.74 -5.60 -0.14
CA ALA A 35 3.28 -5.04 1.13
C ALA A 35 1.74 -4.94 1.21
N PRO A 36 1.12 -5.28 2.36
CA PRO A 36 -0.34 -5.19 2.54
C PRO A 36 -0.86 -3.75 2.66
N GLU A 37 0.00 -2.81 3.06
CA GLU A 37 -0.28 -1.38 3.23
C GLU A 37 0.48 -0.53 2.19
N VAL A 38 0.16 0.77 2.10
CA VAL A 38 0.90 1.71 1.25
C VAL A 38 2.24 2.08 1.90
N LEU A 39 3.34 1.95 1.14
CA LEU A 39 4.67 2.32 1.62
C LEU A 39 4.93 3.83 1.45
N ARG A 40 6.05 4.33 1.98
CA ARG A 40 6.47 5.72 1.82
C ARG A 40 6.76 6.04 0.35
N PHE A 41 6.21 7.13 -0.15
CA PHE A 41 6.50 7.63 -1.50
C PHE A 41 7.95 8.14 -1.57
N ASP A 42 8.77 7.50 -2.39
CA ASP A 42 10.11 7.97 -2.71
C ASP A 42 10.05 9.01 -3.83
N LYS A 43 9.86 10.28 -3.45
CA LYS A 43 9.76 11.40 -4.40
C LYS A 43 11.05 11.57 -5.19
N ASP A 44 12.18 11.54 -4.52
CA ASP A 44 13.48 11.82 -5.14
C ASP A 44 13.83 10.77 -6.18
N LEU A 45 13.57 9.49 -5.89
CA LEU A 45 13.76 8.41 -6.87
C LEU A 45 12.83 8.56 -8.07
N VAL A 46 11.54 8.83 -7.84
CA VAL A 46 10.57 8.98 -8.93
C VAL A 46 10.92 10.17 -9.81
N ASP A 47 11.33 11.30 -9.23
CA ASP A 47 11.70 12.50 -9.97
C ASP A 47 12.95 12.23 -10.84
N ARG A 48 14.01 11.60 -10.29
CA ARG A 48 15.20 11.21 -11.09
C ARG A 48 14.88 10.24 -12.22
N VAL A 49 14.03 9.24 -11.99
CA VAL A 49 13.63 8.30 -13.06
C VAL A 49 12.83 9.02 -14.14
N ARG A 50 11.96 9.98 -13.77
CA ARG A 50 11.20 10.77 -14.75
C ARG A 50 12.12 11.63 -15.61
N GLU A 51 13.12 12.26 -15.02
CA GLU A 51 14.14 13.03 -15.75
C GLU A 51 14.94 12.12 -16.69
N GLN A 52 15.37 10.94 -16.24
CA GLN A 52 16.06 9.96 -17.08
C GLN A 52 15.21 9.51 -18.27
N ILE A 53 13.92 9.26 -18.06
CA ILE A 53 12.97 8.91 -19.11
C ILE A 53 12.85 10.04 -20.13
N GLN A 54 12.72 11.29 -19.68
CA GLN A 54 12.60 12.46 -20.56
C GLN A 54 13.85 12.66 -21.43
N LEU A 55 15.04 12.56 -20.84
CA LEU A 55 16.29 12.67 -21.57
C LEU A 55 16.44 11.55 -22.62
N LEU A 56 15.98 10.35 -22.31
CA LEU A 56 16.02 9.22 -23.24
C LEU A 56 15.00 9.39 -24.38
N GLU A 57 13.82 9.95 -24.10
CA GLU A 57 12.84 10.34 -25.13
C GLU A 57 13.45 11.36 -26.10
N GLU A 58 14.05 12.43 -25.58
CA GLU A 58 14.72 13.45 -26.41
C GLU A 58 15.87 12.87 -27.25
N THR A 59 16.66 11.97 -26.66
CA THR A 59 17.76 11.29 -27.38
C THR A 59 17.25 10.41 -28.52
N LEU A 60 16.11 9.72 -28.32
CA LEU A 60 15.49 8.90 -29.36
C LEU A 60 14.92 9.75 -30.49
N ASP A 61 14.37 10.92 -30.18
CA ASP A 61 13.89 11.88 -31.19
C ASP A 61 15.08 12.37 -32.06
N ASP A 62 16.23 12.70 -31.44
CA ASP A 62 17.45 13.08 -32.17
C ASP A 62 18.02 11.96 -33.06
N PHE A 63 17.85 10.69 -32.66
CA PHE A 63 18.28 9.54 -33.46
C PHE A 63 17.48 9.39 -34.75
N ALA A 64 16.21 9.80 -34.76
CA ALA A 64 15.37 9.77 -35.96
C ALA A 64 15.92 10.66 -37.08
N ASP A 65 16.58 11.77 -36.73
CA ASP A 65 17.12 12.76 -37.67
C ASP A 65 18.59 12.53 -38.04
N SER A 66 19.35 11.79 -37.21
CA SER A 66 20.81 11.66 -37.34
C SER A 66 21.29 10.42 -38.12
N GLY A 67 20.37 9.60 -38.64
CA GLY A 67 20.69 8.44 -39.48
C GLY A 67 21.37 7.30 -38.72
N VAL A 68 21.09 7.19 -37.41
CA VAL A 68 21.54 6.07 -36.57
C VAL A 68 20.91 4.75 -37.04
N ASP A 69 21.59 3.63 -36.79
CA ASP A 69 21.11 2.30 -37.13
C ASP A 69 19.76 1.99 -36.47
N ASP A 70 18.80 1.52 -37.26
CA ASP A 70 17.43 1.20 -36.84
C ASP A 70 17.37 0.18 -35.68
N LEU A 71 18.30 -0.78 -35.64
CA LEU A 71 18.37 -1.76 -34.56
C LEU A 71 18.77 -1.11 -33.23
N VAL A 72 19.63 -0.09 -33.28
CA VAL A 72 20.06 0.65 -32.08
C VAL A 72 18.89 1.49 -31.56
N VAL A 73 18.18 2.20 -32.45
CA VAL A 73 16.98 2.97 -32.08
C VAL A 73 15.92 2.05 -31.46
N SER A 74 15.66 0.90 -32.08
CA SER A 74 14.70 -0.09 -31.56
C SER A 74 15.09 -0.62 -30.18
N LEU A 75 16.39 -0.87 -29.92
CA LEU A 75 16.88 -1.32 -28.62
C LEU A 75 16.60 -0.30 -27.52
N TYR A 76 16.95 0.97 -27.75
CA TYR A 76 16.70 2.04 -26.79
C TYR A 76 15.20 2.27 -26.56
N GLN A 77 14.38 2.19 -27.62
CA GLN A 77 12.94 2.30 -27.50
C GLN A 77 12.34 1.19 -26.64
N MET A 78 12.78 -0.07 -26.81
CA MET A 78 12.32 -1.18 -25.98
C MET A 78 12.68 -0.99 -24.49
N ASP A 79 13.86 -0.47 -24.20
CA ASP A 79 14.30 -0.25 -22.81
C ASP A 79 13.61 0.97 -22.17
N LEU A 80 13.33 2.02 -22.96
CA LEU A 80 12.45 3.12 -22.56
C LEU A 80 11.06 2.60 -22.21
N ASP A 81 10.44 1.81 -23.08
CA ASP A 81 9.11 1.25 -22.88
C ASP A 81 9.02 0.38 -21.61
N ARG A 82 10.05 -0.43 -21.34
CA ARG A 82 10.16 -1.23 -20.12
C ARG A 82 10.21 -0.35 -18.86
N THR A 83 11.00 0.72 -18.89
CA THR A 83 11.17 1.63 -17.75
C THR A 83 9.90 2.44 -17.50
N LEU A 84 9.27 2.93 -18.57
CA LEU A 84 7.97 3.58 -18.53
C LEU A 84 6.88 2.66 -17.97
N PHE A 85 6.83 1.40 -18.41
CA PHE A 85 5.89 0.41 -17.88
C PHE A 85 6.09 0.22 -16.37
N LEU A 86 7.34 0.07 -15.94
CA LEU A 86 7.67 -0.12 -14.53
C LEU A 86 7.19 1.06 -13.67
N LEU A 87 7.51 2.29 -14.07
CA LEU A 87 7.08 3.51 -13.37
C LEU A 87 5.55 3.62 -13.30
N ARG A 88 4.87 3.39 -14.44
CA ARG A 88 3.40 3.43 -14.50
C ARG A 88 2.77 2.34 -13.64
N SER A 89 3.34 1.14 -13.61
CA SER A 89 2.89 0.03 -12.78
C SER A 89 3.02 0.36 -11.29
N TYR A 90 4.16 0.92 -10.88
CA TYR A 90 4.40 1.36 -9.50
C TYR A 90 3.36 2.39 -9.04
N LEU A 91 3.16 3.45 -9.81
CA LEU A 91 2.19 4.50 -9.47
C LEU A 91 0.75 3.95 -9.44
N ARG A 92 0.38 3.07 -10.38
CA ARG A 92 -0.96 2.45 -10.41
C ARG A 92 -1.21 1.56 -9.19
N LEU A 93 -0.24 0.75 -8.76
CA LEU A 93 -0.35 -0.08 -7.55
C LEU A 93 -0.63 0.77 -6.32
N ARG A 94 0.11 1.88 -6.18
CA ARG A 94 -0.09 2.81 -5.06
C ARG A 94 -1.49 3.41 -5.08
N LEU A 95 -1.95 3.93 -6.21
CA LEU A 95 -3.31 4.47 -6.35
C LEU A 95 -4.39 3.45 -5.99
N GLN A 96 -4.25 2.18 -6.40
CA GLN A 96 -5.19 1.12 -6.04
C GLN A 96 -5.25 0.87 -4.53
N LYS A 97 -4.10 0.87 -3.84
CA LYS A 97 -4.07 0.75 -2.37
C LYS A 97 -4.68 1.96 -1.69
N ILE A 98 -4.36 3.16 -2.18
CA ILE A 98 -4.90 4.41 -1.64
C ILE A 98 -6.42 4.43 -1.78
N GLU A 99 -6.95 4.11 -2.97
CA GLU A 99 -8.39 4.02 -3.20
C GLU A 99 -9.05 3.03 -2.23
N LYS A 100 -8.50 1.82 -2.09
CA LYS A 100 -9.02 0.78 -1.21
C LYS A 100 -9.04 1.19 0.27
N TYR A 101 -8.01 1.88 0.73
CA TYR A 101 -7.82 2.25 2.14
C TYR A 101 -8.05 3.76 2.41
N THR A 102 -8.79 4.46 1.53
CA THR A 102 -8.96 5.93 1.56
C THR A 102 -9.41 6.44 2.94
N MET A 103 -10.39 5.77 3.54
CA MET A 103 -10.94 6.17 4.84
C MET A 103 -9.96 5.93 5.99
N HIS A 104 -9.23 4.81 5.97
CA HIS A 104 -8.18 4.51 6.94
C HIS A 104 -7.02 5.52 6.85
N ILE A 105 -6.56 5.83 5.63
CA ILE A 105 -5.52 6.84 5.39
C ILE A 105 -5.99 8.22 5.86
N SER A 106 -7.26 8.55 5.69
CA SER A 106 -7.81 9.85 6.12
C SER A 106 -7.80 10.05 7.64
N ARG A 107 -7.80 8.97 8.43
CA ARG A 107 -7.76 9.02 9.91
C ARG A 107 -6.34 9.11 10.46
N SER A 108 -5.32 8.67 9.72
CA SER A 108 -3.93 8.63 10.18
C SER A 108 -3.07 9.68 9.49
N GLN A 109 -2.48 10.60 10.27
CA GLN A 109 -1.57 11.61 9.72
C GLN A 109 -0.28 10.99 9.17
N ASP A 110 0.29 9.99 9.86
CA ASP A 110 1.50 9.28 9.39
C ASP A 110 1.30 8.68 8.00
N LEU A 111 0.11 8.12 7.73
CA LEU A 111 -0.19 7.57 6.41
C LEU A 111 -0.32 8.66 5.35
N LYS A 112 -0.90 9.82 5.67
CA LYS A 112 -0.98 10.95 4.72
C LYS A 112 0.41 11.47 4.36
N ASP A 113 1.32 11.50 5.33
CA ASP A 113 2.69 11.97 5.13
C ASP A 113 3.52 11.01 4.24
N ARG A 114 3.09 9.75 4.12
CA ARG A 114 3.67 8.76 3.18
C ARG A 114 3.25 8.99 1.72
N LEU A 115 2.22 9.78 1.45
CA LEU A 115 1.67 10.00 0.11
C LEU A 115 2.33 11.22 -0.57
N SER A 116 2.44 11.17 -1.90
CA SER A 116 2.77 12.37 -2.69
C SER A 116 1.63 13.40 -2.65
N GLU A 117 1.92 14.66 -2.97
CA GLU A 117 0.88 15.71 -3.03
C GLU A 117 -0.26 15.37 -4.01
N GLN A 118 0.07 14.69 -5.11
CA GLN A 118 -0.90 14.26 -6.12
C GLN A 118 -1.76 13.11 -5.58
N GLU A 119 -1.15 12.18 -4.85
CA GLU A 119 -1.83 11.08 -4.17
C GLU A 119 -2.77 11.58 -3.06
N GLN A 120 -2.37 12.59 -2.28
CA GLN A 120 -3.22 13.20 -1.26
C GLN A 120 -4.45 13.88 -1.87
N LYS A 121 -4.26 14.62 -2.98
CA LYS A 121 -5.38 15.22 -3.73
C LYS A 121 -6.34 14.15 -4.27
N PHE A 122 -5.79 13.05 -4.80
CA PHE A 122 -6.58 11.91 -5.27
C PHE A 122 -7.38 11.28 -4.13
N ALA A 123 -6.74 10.96 -2.99
CA ALA A 123 -7.40 10.37 -1.83
C ALA A 123 -8.56 11.25 -1.31
N LYS A 124 -8.33 12.56 -1.22
CA LYS A 124 -9.37 13.53 -0.83
C LYS A 124 -10.56 13.49 -1.81
N SER A 125 -10.28 13.52 -3.11
CA SER A 125 -11.33 13.46 -4.14
C SER A 125 -12.12 12.15 -4.09
N CYS A 126 -11.45 11.01 -3.88
CA CYS A 126 -12.11 9.72 -3.68
C CYS A 126 -13.07 9.74 -2.49
N GLY A 127 -12.65 10.31 -1.36
CA GLY A 127 -13.50 10.49 -0.18
C GLY A 127 -14.73 11.35 -0.47
N GLU A 128 -14.54 12.52 -1.09
CA GLU A 128 -15.64 13.45 -1.44
C GLU A 128 -16.65 12.83 -2.42
N ILE A 129 -16.16 12.12 -3.44
CA ILE A 129 -17.01 11.45 -4.43
C ILE A 129 -17.84 10.35 -3.77
N MET A 130 -17.21 9.53 -2.92
CA MET A 130 -17.89 8.47 -2.18
C MET A 130 -18.96 9.06 -1.25
N GLU A 131 -18.61 10.07 -0.45
CA GLU A 131 -19.52 10.73 0.47
C GLU A 131 -20.75 11.31 -0.26
N LYS A 132 -20.52 12.03 -1.35
CA LYS A 132 -21.60 12.62 -2.17
C LYS A 132 -22.50 11.53 -2.74
N HIS A 133 -21.93 10.48 -3.31
CA HIS A 133 -22.69 9.37 -3.87
C HIS A 133 -23.56 8.69 -2.81
N LEU A 134 -23.02 8.40 -1.63
CA LEU A 134 -23.77 7.77 -0.54
C LEU A 134 -24.90 8.68 -0.03
N LYS A 135 -24.62 9.98 0.15
CA LYS A 135 -25.63 10.98 0.54
C LYS A 135 -26.82 11.01 -0.41
N GLN A 136 -26.56 11.02 -1.71
CA GLN A 136 -27.59 11.11 -2.74
C GLN A 136 -28.34 9.79 -2.94
N SER A 137 -27.63 8.66 -2.92
CA SER A 137 -28.22 7.38 -3.28
C SER A 137 -29.01 6.75 -2.12
N VAL A 138 -28.48 6.83 -0.89
CA VAL A 138 -28.99 6.11 0.29
C VAL A 138 -29.38 7.06 1.40
N LEU A 139 -28.45 7.91 1.89
CA LEU A 139 -28.63 8.56 3.20
C LEU A 139 -29.80 9.55 3.23
N SER A 140 -30.04 10.26 2.12
CA SER A 140 -31.18 11.18 1.98
C SER A 140 -32.56 10.51 2.01
N LYS A 141 -32.63 9.19 1.83
CA LYS A 141 -33.88 8.41 1.77
C LYS A 141 -34.22 7.71 3.09
N LEU A 142 -33.41 7.91 4.11
CA LEU A 142 -33.58 7.24 5.38
C LEU A 142 -34.67 7.89 6.22
N PRO A 143 -35.47 7.10 6.96
CA PRO A 143 -36.45 7.63 7.89
C PRO A 143 -35.82 8.58 8.92
N TYR A 144 -36.55 9.63 9.28
CA TYR A 144 -36.16 10.60 10.30
C TYR A 144 -35.87 9.89 11.63
N GLY A 145 -34.63 10.04 12.12
CA GLY A 145 -34.09 9.32 13.29
C GLY A 145 -32.74 8.65 13.03
N TYR A 146 -32.45 8.30 11.78
CA TYR A 146 -31.16 7.70 11.37
C TYR A 146 -30.21 8.69 10.67
N GLY A 147 -30.67 9.91 10.40
CA GLY A 147 -29.95 10.90 9.58
C GLY A 147 -29.09 11.89 10.38
N ASP A 148 -29.70 12.72 11.22
CA ASP A 148 -29.06 13.96 11.74
C ASP A 148 -28.97 14.01 13.27
N GLU A 149 -30.01 13.56 13.99
CA GLU A 149 -30.12 13.65 15.46
C GLU A 149 -29.39 12.50 16.20
N PHE A 150 -29.18 11.36 15.55
CA PHE A 150 -28.39 10.24 16.07
C PHE A 150 -26.88 10.49 15.89
N VAL A 151 -26.50 11.12 14.78
CA VAL A 151 -25.12 11.56 14.49
C VAL A 151 -24.63 12.56 15.54
N THR A 152 -25.49 13.49 15.99
CA THR A 152 -25.12 14.51 16.99
C THR A 152 -25.19 14.04 18.45
N LYS A 153 -26.05 13.06 18.79
CA LYS A 153 -26.19 12.57 20.17
C LYS A 153 -25.10 11.59 20.59
N GLN A 154 -24.50 10.83 19.66
CA GLN A 154 -23.35 9.97 19.98
C GLN A 154 -22.04 10.77 20.17
N SER A 155 -21.91 11.95 19.56
CA SER A 155 -20.78 12.88 19.77
C SER A 155 -20.67 13.37 21.23
N LEU A 156 -21.74 13.27 22.02
CA LEU A 156 -21.74 13.72 23.41
C LEU A 156 -21.19 12.67 24.40
N SER A 157 -20.81 11.46 23.94
CA SER A 157 -20.20 10.43 24.81
C SER A 157 -18.80 9.96 24.38
N SER A 158 -18.28 10.42 23.24
CA SER A 158 -16.97 10.02 22.72
C SER A 158 -16.23 11.25 22.20
N THR A 159 -15.03 11.50 22.71
CA THR A 159 -14.19 12.67 22.39
C THR A 159 -13.43 12.55 21.07
N GLU A 160 -13.89 11.74 20.11
CA GLU A 160 -13.19 11.54 18.84
C GLU A 160 -14.16 11.60 17.65
N ASP A 161 -13.79 12.40 16.65
CA ASP A 161 -14.58 12.75 15.46
C ASP A 161 -14.97 11.53 14.62
N ASP A 162 -16.22 11.07 14.77
CA ASP A 162 -16.74 9.86 14.11
C ASP A 162 -17.42 10.16 12.75
N MET A 163 -16.66 10.02 11.68
CA MET A 163 -17.15 9.82 10.29
C MET A 163 -17.64 8.36 10.05
N THR A 164 -17.93 7.62 11.12
CA THR A 164 -18.12 6.16 11.13
C THR A 164 -19.60 5.77 10.95
N LEU A 165 -20.51 6.75 11.04
CA LEU A 165 -21.96 6.56 11.15
C LEU A 165 -22.66 6.29 9.80
N VAL A 166 -22.03 6.70 8.69
CA VAL A 166 -22.55 6.50 7.32
C VAL A 166 -22.66 5.01 6.95
N ILE A 167 -21.84 4.16 7.58
CA ILE A 167 -21.76 2.73 7.28
C ILE A 167 -22.82 1.91 8.04
N GLU A 168 -23.26 2.38 9.20
CA GLU A 168 -24.28 1.70 10.03
C GLU A 168 -25.59 1.49 9.26
N ILE A 169 -25.93 2.48 8.43
CA ILE A 169 -27.15 2.49 7.64
C ILE A 169 -27.02 1.54 6.43
N LEU A 170 -25.86 1.48 5.77
CA LEU A 170 -25.68 0.63 4.58
C LEU A 170 -25.85 -0.86 4.88
N HIS A 171 -25.45 -1.33 6.07
CA HIS A 171 -25.55 -2.74 6.42
C HIS A 171 -27.00 -3.18 6.72
N ILE A 172 -27.82 -2.29 7.29
CA ILE A 172 -29.25 -2.54 7.53
C ILE A 172 -30.02 -2.54 6.20
N CYS A 173 -29.69 -1.64 5.28
CA CYS A 173 -30.38 -1.54 3.99
C CYS A 173 -29.99 -2.64 2.99
N MET A 174 -28.76 -3.17 3.04
CA MET A 174 -28.30 -4.23 2.11
C MET A 174 -28.75 -5.64 2.51
N ASN A 175 -29.10 -5.88 3.79
CA ASN A 175 -29.52 -7.19 4.30
C ASN A 175 -31.04 -7.35 4.53
N CYS A 176 -31.83 -6.28 4.42
CA CYS A 176 -33.30 -6.36 4.43
C CYS A 176 -33.83 -6.52 3.00
N GLY A 177 -33.91 -7.77 2.52
CA GLY A 177 -34.70 -8.12 1.34
C GLY A 177 -36.20 -7.93 1.59
N PRO A 178 -37.02 -7.69 0.54
CA PRO A 178 -38.40 -7.25 0.66
C PRO A 178 -39.37 -8.43 0.84
N GLU A 179 -39.05 -9.42 1.68
CA GLU A 179 -39.98 -10.53 1.90
C GLU A 179 -40.14 -10.84 3.39
N ASN A 180 -41.39 -10.71 3.82
CA ASN A 180 -41.97 -11.03 5.12
C ASN A 180 -42.01 -9.87 6.12
N GLY A 181 -43.18 -9.23 6.15
CA GLY A 181 -43.55 -8.23 7.13
C GLY A 181 -43.64 -8.76 8.56
N LEU A 182 -43.77 -7.79 9.47
CA LEU A 182 -44.01 -7.91 10.90
C LEU A 182 -42.85 -8.53 11.70
N TYR A 183 -41.83 -7.74 12.04
CA TYR A 183 -41.30 -7.70 13.40
C TYR A 183 -40.82 -6.28 13.75
N SER A 184 -41.38 -5.75 14.83
CA SER A 184 -40.92 -4.55 15.54
C SER A 184 -39.43 -4.65 15.87
N LEU A 185 -38.64 -3.66 15.44
CA LEU A 185 -37.25 -3.49 15.90
C LEU A 185 -37.24 -3.24 17.41
N PRO A 186 -36.31 -3.85 18.17
CA PRO A 186 -36.24 -3.65 19.61
C PRO A 186 -35.85 -2.20 19.91
N THR A 187 -36.58 -1.58 20.84
CA THR A 187 -36.18 -0.31 21.44
C THR A 187 -34.81 -0.51 22.08
N ILE A 188 -33.78 0.13 21.53
CA ILE A 188 -32.44 0.16 22.09
C ILE A 188 -32.52 1.00 23.36
N SER A 189 -32.85 0.35 24.48
CA SER A 189 -32.58 0.90 25.79
C SER A 189 -31.09 0.80 26.04
N SER A 190 -30.53 1.92 26.48
CA SER A 190 -29.17 2.08 26.97
C SER A 190 -28.87 0.99 28.00
N GLU A 191 -28.13 -0.06 27.65
CA GLU A 191 -27.38 -0.89 28.62
C GLU A 191 -26.44 -1.96 28.05
N HIS A 192 -26.19 -2.02 26.73
CA HIS A 192 -25.24 -3.00 26.16
C HIS A 192 -24.05 -2.35 25.41
N PRO A 193 -22.87 -2.22 26.05
CA PRO A 193 -21.64 -1.73 25.38
C PRO A 193 -21.13 -2.69 24.28
N ASP A 194 -21.65 -3.92 24.21
CA ASP A 194 -21.20 -4.93 23.25
C ASP A 194 -21.67 -4.66 21.80
N LEU A 195 -22.67 -3.80 21.60
CA LEU A 195 -23.17 -3.44 20.26
C LEU A 195 -22.35 -2.33 19.60
N ILE A 196 -21.68 -1.47 20.38
CA ILE A 196 -20.74 -0.46 19.86
C ILE A 196 -19.50 -1.13 19.27
N CYS A 197 -19.09 -2.29 19.83
CA CYS A 197 -17.98 -3.10 19.31
C CYS A 197 -18.26 -3.72 17.93
N LEU A 198 -19.52 -3.96 17.56
CA LEU A 198 -19.88 -4.57 16.28
C LEU A 198 -19.78 -3.61 15.09
N PHE A 199 -19.86 -2.29 15.32
CA PHE A 199 -19.89 -1.27 14.25
C PHE A 199 -18.53 -0.71 13.83
N ARG A 200 -17.45 -1.05 14.55
CA ARG A 200 -16.05 -0.73 14.17
C ARG A 200 -15.55 -1.55 12.96
N HIS A 201 -16.38 -2.42 12.37
CA HIS A 201 -15.97 -3.49 11.46
C HIS A 201 -15.97 -3.20 9.94
N SER A 202 -16.17 -1.96 9.47
CA SER A 202 -16.37 -1.73 8.03
C SER A 202 -15.54 -0.61 7.39
N VAL A 203 -14.47 -0.14 8.03
CA VAL A 203 -13.43 0.60 7.31
C VAL A 203 -12.37 -0.42 6.88
N PRO A 204 -12.13 -0.62 5.56
CA PRO A 204 -11.08 -1.52 5.11
C PRO A 204 -9.72 -1.04 5.63
N GLU A 205 -9.03 -1.91 6.37
CA GLU A 205 -7.68 -1.70 6.88
C GLU A 205 -6.73 -2.76 6.31
N PRO A 206 -5.44 -2.43 6.12
CA PRO A 206 -4.46 -3.42 5.67
C PRO A 206 -4.21 -4.47 6.77
N GLN A 207 -4.25 -5.75 6.39
CA GLN A 207 -3.92 -6.85 7.31
C GLN A 207 -2.39 -6.97 7.46
N LEU A 208 -1.84 -6.35 8.50
CA LEU A 208 -0.40 -6.35 8.74
C LEU A 208 0.13 -7.72 9.20
N ASP A 209 -0.74 -8.58 9.74
CA ASP A 209 -0.38 -9.92 10.22
C ASP A 209 -0.26 -10.96 9.09
N THR A 210 -0.34 -10.52 7.82
CA THR A 210 -0.20 -11.42 6.67
C THR A 210 1.25 -11.85 6.46
N PHE A 211 1.44 -13.08 5.96
CA PHE A 211 2.76 -13.60 5.63
C PHE A 211 3.25 -13.04 4.29
N VAL A 212 4.51 -12.62 4.24
CA VAL A 212 5.18 -12.13 3.04
C VAL A 212 6.49 -12.87 2.81
N PHE A 213 6.83 -13.08 1.54
CA PHE A 213 8.16 -13.55 1.15
C PHE A 213 9.13 -12.38 1.19
N CYS A 214 10.25 -12.56 1.86
CA CYS A 214 11.24 -11.51 2.00
C CYS A 214 12.66 -12.04 1.94
N LYS A 215 13.59 -11.17 1.52
CA LYS A 215 15.02 -11.42 1.41
C LYS A 215 15.79 -10.41 2.24
N THR A 216 16.70 -10.91 3.05
CA THR A 216 17.56 -10.07 3.90
C THR A 216 18.73 -9.51 3.08
N LYS A 217 19.06 -8.23 3.24
CA LYS A 217 20.19 -7.60 2.50
C LYS A 217 21.53 -7.66 3.22
N SER A 218 21.48 -7.72 4.54
CA SER A 218 22.65 -7.69 5.43
C SER A 218 22.31 -8.47 6.68
N ASP A 219 23.29 -9.10 7.31
CA ASP A 219 23.07 -9.84 8.56
C ASP A 219 22.39 -8.94 9.60
N VAL A 220 21.21 -9.35 10.05
CA VAL A 220 20.49 -8.70 11.15
C VAL A 220 20.73 -9.45 12.46
N GLY A 221 21.08 -10.73 12.37
CA GLY A 221 21.31 -11.60 13.52
C GLY A 221 19.99 -12.08 14.13
N ALA A 222 20.05 -12.47 15.41
CA ALA A 222 18.88 -12.90 16.18
C ALA A 222 17.82 -11.77 16.27
N PHE A 223 16.71 -11.96 15.58
CA PHE A 223 15.60 -11.02 15.48
C PHE A 223 14.33 -11.59 16.12
N GLN A 224 13.66 -10.80 16.96
CA GLN A 224 12.40 -11.17 17.62
C GLN A 224 11.22 -10.93 16.68
N LEU A 225 10.41 -11.96 16.43
CA LEU A 225 9.25 -11.91 15.54
C LEU A 225 7.95 -11.53 16.24
N ASP A 226 7.88 -11.68 17.55
CA ASP A 226 6.69 -11.42 18.35
C ASP A 226 6.98 -10.46 19.51
N ASP A 227 5.94 -9.75 19.93
CA ASP A 227 6.02 -8.80 21.04
C ASP A 227 6.26 -9.50 22.41
N ILE A 228 6.10 -10.84 22.44
CA ILE A 228 6.24 -11.70 23.62
C ILE A 228 7.69 -12.22 23.76
N GLY A 229 8.46 -12.22 22.67
CA GLY A 229 9.88 -12.59 22.67
C GLY A 229 10.15 -14.10 22.71
N GLU A 230 9.14 -14.94 22.42
CA GLU A 230 9.30 -16.40 22.37
C GLU A 230 9.79 -16.86 20.99
N GLU A 231 9.51 -16.12 19.92
CA GLU A 231 9.86 -16.48 18.55
C GLU A 231 11.04 -15.63 18.06
N VAL A 232 12.25 -16.22 18.05
CA VAL A 232 13.47 -15.60 17.54
C VAL A 232 13.94 -16.33 16.29
N VAL A 233 14.26 -15.57 15.24
CA VAL A 233 14.85 -16.09 14.00
C VAL A 233 16.15 -15.36 13.72
N ASP A 234 17.19 -16.10 13.36
CA ASP A 234 18.46 -15.54 12.93
C ASP A 234 18.36 -15.15 11.45
N LEU A 235 18.43 -13.86 11.17
CA LEU A 235 18.28 -13.29 9.83
C LEU A 235 19.65 -13.09 9.20
N VAL A 236 20.04 -14.05 8.36
CA VAL A 236 21.30 -14.08 7.59
C VAL A 236 21.13 -13.33 6.27
N ALA A 237 22.20 -12.65 5.83
CA ALA A 237 22.26 -11.96 4.54
C ALA A 237 21.95 -12.91 3.38
N ASP A 238 21.23 -12.39 2.38
CA ASP A 238 20.83 -13.07 1.16
C ASP A 238 19.89 -14.29 1.29
N ASP A 239 19.48 -14.66 2.51
CA ASP A 239 18.51 -15.72 2.74
C ASP A 239 17.06 -15.27 2.58
N LEU A 240 16.20 -16.25 2.26
CA LEU A 240 14.78 -16.08 2.01
C LEU A 240 13.94 -16.56 3.20
N TYR A 241 12.99 -15.73 3.61
CA TYR A 241 12.12 -16.00 4.75
C TYR A 241 10.64 -15.74 4.41
N VAL A 242 9.76 -16.46 5.10
CA VAL A 242 8.32 -16.22 5.08
C VAL A 242 7.91 -15.77 6.48
N LEU A 243 7.69 -14.47 6.66
CA LEU A 243 7.47 -13.85 7.96
C LEU A 243 6.20 -12.99 7.93
N ARG A 244 5.61 -12.76 9.11
CA ARG A 244 4.50 -11.82 9.26
C ARG A 244 4.99 -10.40 8.97
N TYR A 245 4.30 -9.68 8.09
CA TYR A 245 4.71 -8.34 7.68
C TYR A 245 4.81 -7.37 8.86
N LYS A 246 3.90 -7.44 9.84
CA LYS A 246 3.92 -6.65 11.09
C LYS A 246 5.28 -6.70 11.78
N SER A 247 5.89 -7.88 11.86
CA SER A 247 7.15 -8.12 12.57
C SER A 247 8.35 -7.50 11.84
N ILE A 248 8.34 -7.47 10.51
CA ILE A 248 9.46 -6.99 9.69
C ILE A 248 9.24 -5.60 9.09
N LYS A 249 8.10 -4.95 9.33
CA LYS A 249 7.72 -3.63 8.77
C LYS A 249 8.85 -2.60 8.90
N GLY A 250 9.42 -2.46 10.10
CA GLY A 250 10.51 -1.52 10.34
C GLY A 250 11.81 -1.86 9.58
N LEU A 251 12.05 -3.14 9.29
CA LEU A 251 13.20 -3.58 8.50
C LEU A 251 13.01 -3.30 7.01
N VAL A 252 11.76 -3.41 6.52
CA VAL A 252 11.38 -3.04 5.15
C VAL A 252 11.49 -1.52 4.96
N GLU A 253 10.92 -0.74 5.88
CA GLU A 253 11.00 0.74 5.84
C GLU A 253 12.45 1.24 6.00
N GLY A 254 13.26 0.56 6.81
CA GLY A 254 14.69 0.83 6.97
C GLY A 254 15.57 0.29 5.83
N GLY A 255 15.00 -0.38 4.83
CA GLY A 255 15.72 -0.88 3.65
C GLY A 255 16.64 -2.08 3.91
N ARG A 256 16.59 -2.72 5.08
CA ARG A 256 17.39 -3.91 5.43
C ARG A 256 16.81 -5.21 4.86
N ILE A 257 15.51 -5.21 4.59
CA ILE A 257 14.79 -6.34 3.97
C ILE A 257 14.09 -5.87 2.69
N ASP A 258 14.10 -6.74 1.68
CA ASP A 258 13.27 -6.61 0.48
C ASP A 258 12.14 -7.63 0.48
N LEU A 259 10.99 -7.23 -0.06
CA LEU A 259 9.90 -8.14 -0.36
C LEU A 259 10.04 -8.64 -1.80
N ILE A 260 9.52 -9.85 -2.06
CA ILE A 260 9.62 -10.54 -3.35
C ILE A 260 8.26 -10.67 -4.02
#